data_AF-A0A8D8FUH7-F1
#
_entry.id   AF-A0A8D8FUH7-F1
#
_cell.length_a   1.000
_cell.length_b   1.000
_cell.length_c   1.000
_cell.angle_alpha   90.00
_cell.angle_beta   90.00
_cell.angle_gamma   90.00
#
_symmetry.space_group_name_H-M   'P 1'
#
loop_
_entity.id
_entity.type
_entity.pdbx_description
1 polymer ?
#
loop_
_entity_poly.entity_id
_entity_poly.type
_entity_poly.pdbx_seq_one_letter_code
_entity_poly.pdbx_strand_id
1 'polypeptide(L)'
;MITNCFYILPQTTATKKRSYCVIGAGTAGLCAARHALQSGGEVTVFEMANQLGGTWVFNEQVDKNEYGIDVHSSMYKGLKTNLPKEIMGYPDFPIPEQDSSYIPAEDMLKFFQLFADSYGITENIKFSHYVIRIKPTKDEKRWEVI
;
A
#
# COMPACT_ATOMS: atom_id res chain seq x y z
N MET A 1 23.72 -24.90 -52.43
CA MET A 1 22.97 -25.38 -51.26
C MET A 1 22.68 -24.18 -50.39
N ILE A 2 21.46 -23.66 -50.47
CA ILE A 2 21.01 -22.46 -49.73
C ILE A 2 19.95 -22.94 -48.74
N THR A 3 20.14 -22.67 -47.46
CA THR A 3 19.03 -22.54 -46.51
C THR A 3 19.47 -21.66 -45.34
N ASN A 4 19.22 -20.36 -45.47
CA ASN A 4 19.22 -19.42 -44.35
C ASN A 4 17.92 -19.64 -43.57
N CYS A 5 18.03 -20.19 -42.36
CA CYS A 5 16.89 -20.32 -41.46
C CYS A 5 16.80 -19.03 -40.62
N PHE A 6 16.00 -18.06 -41.10
CA PHE A 6 15.62 -16.91 -40.29
C PHE A 6 14.57 -17.36 -39.28
N TYR A 7 14.96 -17.48 -38.01
CA TYR A 7 13.99 -17.54 -36.93
C TYR A 7 13.34 -16.16 -36.78
N ILE A 8 12.11 -16.03 -37.25
CA ILE A 8 11.26 -14.90 -36.91
C ILE A 8 10.86 -15.10 -35.44
N LEU A 9 11.52 -14.38 -34.53
CA LEU A 9 11.03 -14.27 -33.15
C LEU A 9 9.64 -13.64 -33.19
N PRO A 10 8.62 -14.22 -32.53
CA PRO A 10 7.31 -13.59 -32.47
C PRO A 10 7.46 -12.20 -31.84
N GLN A 11 6.97 -11.19 -32.55
CA GLN A 11 6.81 -9.84 -32.03
C GLN A 11 6.01 -9.95 -30.73
N THR A 12 6.63 -9.64 -29.60
CA THR A 12 5.97 -9.55 -28.30
C THR A 12 4.92 -8.44 -28.40
N THR A 13 3.67 -8.83 -28.60
CA THR A 13 2.55 -7.90 -28.46
C THR A 13 2.59 -7.39 -27.02
N ALA A 14 2.86 -6.09 -26.84
CA ALA A 14 2.88 -5.47 -25.53
C ALA A 14 1.52 -5.70 -24.86
N THR A 15 1.48 -6.57 -23.85
CA THR A 15 0.28 -6.77 -23.04
C THR A 15 0.01 -5.47 -22.30
N LYS A 16 -1.17 -4.89 -22.54
CA LYS A 16 -1.58 -3.64 -21.90
C LYS A 16 -1.57 -3.83 -20.38
N LYS A 17 -0.68 -3.13 -19.68
CA LYS A 17 -0.62 -3.14 -18.21
C LYS A 17 -1.95 -2.66 -17.63
N ARG A 18 -2.44 -3.35 -16.61
CA ARG A 18 -3.62 -2.93 -15.85
C ARG A 18 -3.19 -1.82 -14.89
N SER A 19 -4.00 -0.77 -14.79
CA SER A 19 -3.80 0.30 -13.81
C SER A 19 -4.67 0.04 -12.59
N TYR A 20 -4.08 0.19 -11.40
CA TYR A 20 -4.70 -0.01 -10.10
C TYR A 20 -4.59 1.26 -9.27
N CYS A 21 -5.69 1.63 -8.62
CA CYS A 21 -5.73 2.70 -7.65
C CYS A 21 -6.08 2.11 -6.29
N VAL A 22 -5.25 2.36 -5.28
CA VAL A 22 -5.44 1.91 -3.89
C VAL A 22 -5.69 3.14 -3.02
N ILE A 23 -6.73 3.11 -2.19
CA ILE A 23 -7.08 4.21 -1.28
C ILE A 23 -6.68 3.83 0.14
N GLY A 24 -5.73 4.57 0.69
CA GLY A 24 -5.10 4.34 1.98
C GLY A 24 -3.82 3.50 1.87
N ALA A 25 -2.78 3.91 2.60
CA ALA A 25 -1.51 3.21 2.79
C ALA A 25 -1.38 2.60 4.20
N GLY A 26 -2.50 2.17 4.79
CA GLY A 26 -2.52 1.30 5.95
C GLY A 26 -2.27 -0.18 5.58
N THR A 27 -2.34 -1.08 6.56
CA THR A 27 -2.05 -2.53 6.39
C THR A 27 -2.75 -3.17 5.19
N ALA A 28 -4.03 -2.87 4.96
CA ALA A 28 -4.78 -3.42 3.83
C ALA A 28 -4.31 -2.86 2.48
N GLY A 29 -4.06 -1.55 2.42
CA GLY A 29 -3.60 -0.88 1.20
C GLY A 29 -2.20 -1.31 0.78
N LEU A 30 -1.29 -1.48 1.73
CA LEU A 30 0.05 -2.02 1.46
C LEU A 30 -0.03 -3.44 0.89
N CYS A 31 -0.88 -4.31 1.44
CA CYS A 31 -1.09 -5.65 0.91
C CYS A 31 -1.67 -5.63 -0.51
N ALA A 32 -2.68 -4.78 -0.76
CA ALA A 32 -3.28 -4.63 -2.09
C ALA A 32 -2.27 -4.11 -3.12
N ALA A 33 -1.49 -3.09 -2.76
CA ALA A 33 -0.47 -2.51 -3.62
C ALA A 33 0.62 -3.54 -3.98
N ARG A 34 1.09 -4.33 -3.01
CA ARG A 34 2.06 -5.41 -3.25
C ARG A 34 1.56 -6.38 -4.32
N HIS A 35 0.35 -6.92 -4.17
CA HIS A 35 -0.19 -7.90 -5.11
C HIS A 35 -0.43 -7.28 -6.50
N ALA A 36 -0.89 -6.03 -6.56
CA ALA A 36 -1.07 -5.32 -7.82
C ALA A 36 0.27 -5.11 -8.55
N LEU A 37 1.34 -4.72 -7.84
CA LEU A 37 2.70 -4.62 -8.38
C LEU A 37 3.24 -5.97 -8.85
N GLN A 38 3.08 -7.03 -8.04
CA GLN A 38 3.49 -8.39 -8.39
C GLN A 38 2.78 -8.92 -9.64
N SER A 39 1.55 -8.47 -9.92
CA SER A 39 0.83 -8.82 -11.15
C SER A 39 1.35 -8.11 -12.41
N GLY A 40 2.36 -7.24 -12.29
CA GLY A 40 2.87 -6.39 -13.37
C GLY A 40 1.99 -5.16 -13.66
N GLY A 41 1.09 -4.82 -12.74
CA GLY A 41 0.22 -3.65 -12.83
C GLY A 41 0.94 -2.33 -12.60
N GLU A 42 0.37 -1.25 -13.13
CA GLU A 42 0.75 0.12 -12.75
C GLU A 42 -0.09 0.53 -11.54
N VAL A 43 0.54 0.88 -10.43
CA VAL A 43 -0.14 1.11 -9.15
C VAL A 43 0.02 2.55 -8.72
N THR A 44 -1.04 3.15 -8.20
CA THR A 44 -0.98 4.41 -7.46
C THR A 44 -1.74 4.23 -6.16
N VAL A 45 -1.11 4.55 -5.05
CA VAL A 45 -1.71 4.52 -3.71
C VAL A 45 -1.93 5.97 -3.28
N PHE A 46 -3.16 6.36 -2.93
CA PHE A 46 -3.43 7.66 -2.33
C PHE A 46 -3.52 7.51 -0.81
N GLU A 47 -2.73 8.29 -0.08
CA GLU A 47 -2.74 8.33 1.39
C GLU A 47 -2.98 9.75 1.86
N MET A 48 -3.94 9.92 2.77
CA MET A 48 -4.31 11.23 3.29
C MET A 48 -3.26 11.80 4.23
N ALA A 49 -2.57 10.95 5.00
CA ALA A 49 -1.50 11.33 5.89
C ALA A 49 -0.20 11.62 5.11
N ASN A 50 0.77 12.19 5.81
CA ASN A 50 2.10 12.45 5.28
C ASN A 50 3.04 11.23 5.36
N GLN A 51 2.55 10.09 5.85
CA GLN A 51 3.29 8.83 5.98
C GLN A 51 2.34 7.64 5.89
N LEU A 52 2.90 6.44 5.66
CA LEU A 52 2.15 5.20 5.63
C LEU A 52 1.83 4.69 7.04
N GLY A 53 1.01 3.62 7.13
CA GLY A 53 0.74 2.90 8.37
C GLY A 53 -0.71 3.01 8.85
N GLY A 54 -1.49 3.95 8.34
CA GLY A 54 -2.90 4.12 8.67
C GLY A 54 -3.10 4.29 10.18
N THR A 55 -3.90 3.41 10.81
CA THR A 55 -4.16 3.46 12.25
C THR A 55 -2.90 3.32 13.12
N TRP A 56 -1.79 2.78 12.60
CA TRP A 56 -0.55 2.62 13.36
C TRP A 56 0.25 3.91 13.51
N VAL A 57 -0.19 4.99 12.88
CA VAL A 57 0.40 6.32 13.02
C VAL A 57 -0.19 7.01 14.24
N PHE A 58 0.62 7.26 15.26
CA PHE A 58 0.18 8.08 16.40
C PHE A 58 0.03 9.55 16.00
N ASN A 59 -1.07 10.17 16.44
CA ASN A 59 -1.35 11.60 16.28
C ASN A 59 -2.02 12.12 17.57
N GLU A 60 -1.62 13.31 18.04
CA GLU A 60 -2.24 13.96 19.20
C GLU A 60 -3.53 14.72 18.84
N GLN A 61 -3.76 15.01 17.56
CA GLN A 61 -5.00 15.63 17.09
C GLN A 61 -6.19 14.69 17.29
N VAL A 62 -7.33 15.26 17.64
CA VAL A 62 -8.61 14.55 17.81
C VAL A 62 -9.69 15.23 16.97
N ASP A 63 -10.75 14.50 16.68
CA ASP A 63 -11.88 14.93 15.85
C ASP A 63 -11.48 15.32 14.43
N LYS A 64 -11.01 16.56 14.21
CA LYS A 64 -10.66 17.10 12.90
C LYS A 64 -9.24 17.65 12.87
N ASN A 65 -8.57 17.45 11.74
CA ASN A 65 -7.27 18.07 11.47
C ASN A 65 -7.41 19.55 11.04
N GLU A 66 -6.27 20.20 10.77
CA GLU A 66 -6.21 21.60 10.34
C GLU A 66 -6.99 21.92 9.05
N TYR A 67 -7.29 20.90 8.23
CA TYR A 67 -8.07 21.00 6.99
C TYR A 67 -9.56 20.70 7.19
N GLY A 68 -10.01 20.46 8.42
CA GLY A 68 -11.41 20.12 8.74
C GLY A 68 -11.81 18.68 8.37
N ILE A 69 -10.84 17.83 8.05
CA ILE A 69 -11.01 16.41 7.73
C ILE A 69 -10.90 15.60 9.03
N ASP A 70 -11.71 14.56 9.17
CA ASP A 70 -11.71 13.72 10.36
C ASP A 70 -10.34 13.03 10.56
N VAL A 71 -9.86 13.03 11.80
CA VAL A 71 -8.61 12.35 12.16
C VAL A 71 -8.83 10.83 12.04
N HIS A 72 -8.05 10.18 11.18
CA HIS A 72 -8.23 8.76 10.88
C HIS A 72 -7.71 7.84 11.99
N SER A 73 -6.57 8.17 12.60
CA SER A 73 -5.94 7.30 13.58
C SER A 73 -6.62 7.39 14.93
N SER A 74 -6.93 6.24 15.52
CA SER A 74 -7.39 6.11 16.91
C SER A 74 -6.28 5.60 17.84
N MET A 75 -5.03 5.70 17.40
CA MET A 75 -3.85 5.32 18.19
C MET A 75 -3.69 6.22 19.41
N TYR A 76 -3.25 5.64 20.53
CA TYR A 76 -2.96 6.38 21.76
C TYR A 76 -1.56 6.08 22.27
N LYS A 77 -1.02 7.02 23.05
CA LYS A 77 0.34 6.95 23.56
C LYS A 77 0.55 5.70 24.42
N GLY A 78 1.61 4.95 24.14
CA GLY A 78 1.99 3.74 24.89
C GLY A 78 1.20 2.49 24.52
N LEU A 79 0.43 2.50 23.43
CA LEU A 79 -0.23 1.31 22.93
C LEU A 79 0.78 0.20 22.62
N LYS A 80 0.44 -1.03 23.04
CA LYS A 80 1.06 -2.26 22.55
C LYS A 80 0.06 -3.07 21.76
N THR A 81 0.55 -3.95 20.90
CA THR A 81 -0.31 -4.89 20.19
C THR A 81 -1.19 -5.66 21.17
N ASN A 82 -2.43 -5.93 20.77
CA ASN A 82 -3.36 -6.78 21.52
C ASN A 82 -3.29 -8.26 21.09
N LEU A 83 -2.50 -8.55 20.06
CA LEU A 83 -2.19 -9.89 19.57
C LEU A 83 -0.67 -10.11 19.59
N PRO A 84 -0.22 -11.37 19.67
CA PRO A 84 1.20 -11.70 19.50
C PRO A 84 1.67 -11.34 18.09
N LYS A 85 2.85 -10.71 17.96
CA LYS A 85 3.43 -10.27 16.68
C LYS A 85 3.53 -11.41 15.65
N GLU A 86 3.71 -12.63 16.14
CA GLU A 86 3.88 -13.84 15.36
C GLU A 86 2.67 -14.15 14.46
N ILE A 87 1.49 -13.61 14.78
CA ILE A 87 0.27 -13.76 13.96
C ILE A 87 -0.19 -12.46 13.29
N MET A 88 0.54 -11.37 13.46
CA MET A 88 0.15 -10.05 12.94
C MET A 88 0.86 -9.67 11.63
N GLY A 89 1.97 -10.33 11.31
CA GLY A 89 2.69 -10.13 10.05
C GLY A 89 1.96 -10.70 8.84
N TYR A 90 2.50 -10.47 7.64
CA TYR A 90 2.03 -11.17 6.46
C TYR A 90 2.63 -12.59 6.45
N PRO A 91 1.92 -13.62 5.97
CA PRO A 91 2.39 -15.01 6.04
C PRO A 91 3.78 -15.25 5.41
N ASP A 92 4.12 -14.49 4.38
CA ASP A 92 5.38 -14.55 3.64
C ASP A 92 6.30 -13.32 3.88
N PHE A 93 5.94 -12.48 4.85
CA PHE A 93 6.75 -11.37 5.33
C PHE A 93 6.48 -11.18 6.83
N PRO A 94 7.10 -12.03 7.68
CA PRO A 94 6.86 -12.02 9.11
C PRO A 94 7.43 -10.75 9.76
N ILE A 95 6.86 -10.37 10.90
CA ILE A 95 7.44 -9.30 11.73
C ILE A 95 8.81 -9.77 12.25
N PRO A 96 9.86 -8.94 12.19
CA PRO A 96 11.18 -9.31 12.68
C PRO A 96 11.15 -9.84 14.12
N GLU A 97 12.04 -10.78 14.40
CA GLU A 97 12.20 -11.36 15.73
C GLU A 97 12.53 -10.28 16.77
N GLN A 98 11.91 -10.40 17.93
CA GLN A 98 12.04 -9.48 19.06
C GLN A 98 11.81 -10.25 20.37
N ASP A 99 12.39 -9.75 21.46
CA ASP A 99 12.32 -10.38 22.79
C ASP A 99 10.88 -10.52 23.34
N SER A 100 9.95 -9.69 22.88
CA SER A 100 8.53 -9.74 23.29
C SER A 100 7.61 -10.11 22.13
N SER A 101 6.55 -10.86 22.43
CA SER A 101 5.46 -11.11 21.48
C SER A 101 4.46 -9.94 21.41
N TYR A 102 4.33 -9.14 22.47
CA TYR A 102 3.44 -7.97 22.50
C TYR A 102 4.25 -6.69 22.39
N ILE A 103 4.33 -6.16 21.17
CA ILE A 103 5.28 -5.10 20.81
C ILE A 103 4.61 -3.71 20.86
N PRO A 104 5.38 -2.63 21.07
CA PRO A 104 4.90 -1.27 20.91
C PRO A 104 4.33 -0.99 19.50
N ALA A 105 3.35 -0.09 19.42
CA ALA A 105 2.74 0.31 18.14
C ALA A 105 3.76 0.86 17.13
N GLU A 106 4.80 1.53 17.63
CA GLU A 106 5.89 2.09 16.82
C GLU A 106 6.66 0.99 16.07
N ASP A 107 6.77 -0.21 16.65
CA ASP A 107 7.46 -1.33 16.00
C ASP A 107 6.61 -1.96 14.89
N MET A 108 5.27 -1.95 15.03
CA MET A 108 4.37 -2.27 13.93
C MET A 108 4.48 -1.26 12.78
N LEU A 109 4.57 0.04 13.10
CA LEU A 109 4.77 1.07 12.08
C LEU A 109 6.09 0.88 11.31
N LYS A 110 7.20 0.59 12.02
CA LYS A 110 8.49 0.25 11.40
C LYS A 110 8.38 -0.99 10.51
N PHE A 111 7.64 -2.00 10.94
CA PHE A 111 7.38 -3.20 10.12
C PHE A 111 6.66 -2.86 8.81
N PHE A 112 5.63 -2.00 8.85
CA PHE A 112 4.94 -1.59 7.63
C PHE A 112 5.84 -0.77 6.68
N GLN A 113 6.71 0.07 7.23
CA GLN A 113 7.71 0.80 6.45
C GLN A 113 8.68 -0.17 5.76
N LEU A 114 9.22 -1.13 6.53
CA LEU A 114 10.11 -2.18 6.01
C LEU A 114 9.44 -3.00 4.90
N PHE A 115 8.17 -3.39 5.09
CA PHE A 115 7.39 -4.11 4.09
C PHE A 115 7.21 -3.29 2.81
N ALA A 116 6.81 -2.01 2.94
CA ALA A 116 6.60 -1.13 1.81
C ALA A 116 7.89 -0.93 1.00
N ASP A 117 9.01 -0.70 1.68
CA ASP A 117 10.31 -0.52 1.02
C ASP A 117 10.81 -1.80 0.35
N SER A 118 10.65 -2.95 1.01
CA SER A 118 11.08 -4.26 0.48
C SER A 118 10.38 -4.65 -0.82
N TYR A 119 9.17 -4.16 -1.05
CA TYR A 119 8.38 -4.44 -2.25
C TYR A 119 8.23 -3.24 -3.20
N GLY A 120 8.98 -2.16 -2.98
CA GLY A 120 8.92 -0.96 -3.83
C GLY A 120 7.54 -0.29 -3.82
N ILE A 121 6.79 -0.42 -2.73
CA ILE A 121 5.45 0.17 -2.62
C ILE A 121 5.57 1.67 -2.37
N THR A 122 6.54 2.10 -1.57
CA THR A 122 6.72 3.49 -1.13
C THR A 122 6.76 4.50 -2.28
N GLU A 123 7.44 4.17 -3.39
CA GLU A 123 7.53 5.02 -4.59
C GLU A 123 6.19 5.18 -5.34
N ASN A 124 5.22 4.31 -5.07
CA ASN A 124 3.89 4.33 -5.68
C ASN A 124 2.86 5.08 -4.80
N ILE A 125 3.27 5.58 -3.62
CA ILE A 125 2.39 6.28 -2.69
C ILE A 125 2.40 7.80 -2.94
N LYS A 126 1.21 8.37 -3.05
CA LYS A 126 0.93 9.80 -3.05
C LYS A 126 0.42 10.17 -1.66
N PHE A 127 1.35 10.63 -0.80
CA PHE A 127 1.02 11.14 0.53
C PHE A 127 0.32 12.50 0.45
N SER A 128 -0.36 12.89 1.54
CA SER A 128 -1.12 14.15 1.63
C SER A 128 -2.18 14.30 0.51
N HIS A 129 -2.77 13.18 0.08
CA HIS A 129 -3.83 13.15 -0.91
C HIS A 129 -5.08 12.51 -0.30
N TYR A 130 -6.08 13.35 -0.01
CA TYR A 130 -7.37 12.92 0.49
C TYR A 130 -8.34 12.69 -0.68
N VAL A 131 -8.77 11.45 -0.87
CA VAL A 131 -9.75 11.11 -1.91
C VAL A 131 -11.15 11.47 -1.45
N ILE A 132 -11.82 12.33 -2.22
CA ILE A 132 -13.15 12.85 -1.92
C ILE A 132 -14.25 12.08 -2.66
N ARG A 133 -13.96 11.51 -3.83
CA ARG A 133 -14.98 10.82 -4.63
C ARG A 133 -14.38 9.82 -5.60
N ILE A 134 -15.07 8.69 -5.74
CA ILE A 134 -14.80 7.69 -6.77
C ILE A 134 -16.09 7.45 -7.55
N LYS A 135 -16.01 7.47 -8.87
CA LYS A 135 -17.15 7.17 -9.76
C LYS A 135 -16.68 6.47 -11.03
N PRO A 136 -17.52 5.61 -11.65
CA PRO A 136 -17.18 5.05 -12.95
C PRO A 136 -17.16 6.17 -14.02
N THR A 137 -16.35 5.99 -15.05
CA THR A 137 -16.41 6.81 -16.27
C THR A 137 -17.71 6.56 -17.03
N LYS A 138 -18.09 7.45 -17.95
CA LYS A 138 -19.35 7.32 -18.73
C LYS A 138 -19.46 6.00 -19.52
N ASP A 139 -18.33 5.40 -19.89
CA ASP A 139 -18.25 4.12 -20.59
C ASP A 139 -18.08 2.92 -19.62
N GLU A 140 -18.05 3.17 -18.30
CA GLU A 140 -17.90 2.20 -17.21
C GLU A 140 -16.65 1.31 -17.29
N LYS A 141 -15.68 1.68 -18.12
CA LYS A 141 -14.42 0.93 -18.30
C LYS A 141 -13.33 1.33 -17.32
N ARG A 142 -13.48 2.48 -16.66
CA ARG A 142 -12.48 3.07 -15.76
C ARG A 142 -13.17 3.75 -14.58
N TRP A 143 -12.36 4.14 -13.62
CA TRP A 143 -12.77 4.93 -12.47
C TRP A 143 -12.13 6.33 -12.55
N GLU A 144 -12.92 7.34 -12.22
CA GLU A 144 -12.45 8.69 -11.92
C GLU A 144 -12.30 8.79 -10.41
N VAL A 145 -11.09 9.09 -9.95
CA VAL A 145 -10.74 9.28 -8.54
C VAL A 145 -10.42 10.77 -8.38
N ILE A 146 -11.16 11.42 -7.49
CA ILE A 146 -11.06 12.85 -7.19
C ILE A 146 -10.68 12.98 -5.72
#